data_AF-A0A357V6I9-F1
#
_entry.id   AF-A0A357V6I9-F1
#
_cell.length_a   1.000
_cell.length_b   1.000
_cell.length_c   1.000
_cell.angle_alpha   90.00
_cell.angle_beta   90.00
_cell.angle_gamma   90.00
#
_symmetry.space_group_name_H-M   'P 1'
#
loop_
_entity.id
_entity.type
_entity.pdbx_description
1 polymer ?
#
loop_
_entity_poly.entity_id
_entity_poly.type
_entity_poly.pdbx_seq_one_letter_code
_entity_poly.pdbx_strand_id
1 'polypeptide(L)'
;WLAEPEKLWAPWKLEGEELWQGQCDAALIWIKTQEDAGIDIVSDGEQFRKHFVHGFLEFVDGIDWAKMTTMGIRDNRYDADVPTVTAKISRRESAHGKSTAFCREHANGGLKITMPGPMTICDTIADEVYGKRADMAMAFAEILNQEALELQALGVDVIQFD
;
A
#
# COMPACT_ATOMS: atom_id res chain seq x y z
N TRP A 1 -0.29 20.32 -1.17
CA TRP A 1 -1.76 20.55 -1.13
C TRP A 1 -2.50 19.27 -0.77
N LEU A 2 -1.99 18.10 -1.17
CA LEU A 2 -2.57 16.80 -0.85
C LEU A 2 -2.43 16.35 0.62
N ALA A 3 -1.26 16.55 1.24
CA ALA A 3 -0.96 16.15 2.61
C ALA A 3 -0.04 17.16 3.34
N GLU A 4 0.26 16.90 4.62
CA GLU A 4 1.29 17.59 5.40
C GLU A 4 2.70 17.06 5.02
N PRO A 5 3.69 17.94 4.75
CA PRO A 5 5.05 17.49 4.41
C PRO A 5 5.77 16.90 5.64
N GLU A 6 6.85 16.13 5.38
CA GLU A 6 7.80 15.64 6.40
C GLU A 6 7.17 14.82 7.54
N LYS A 7 6.07 14.12 7.25
CA LYS A 7 5.30 13.37 8.24
C LYS A 7 4.84 12.02 7.72
N LEU A 8 5.03 10.97 8.52
CA LEU A 8 4.43 9.66 8.27
C LEU A 8 2.95 9.66 8.67
N TRP A 9 2.11 8.90 7.96
CA TRP A 9 0.66 8.86 8.16
C TRP A 9 0.00 10.25 8.12
N ALA A 10 0.53 11.16 7.30
CA ALA A 10 -0.07 12.47 7.13
C ALA A 10 -1.52 12.31 6.65
N PRO A 11 -2.50 12.97 7.30
CA PRO A 11 -3.88 12.90 6.85
C PRO A 11 -4.01 13.59 5.49
N TRP A 12 -4.94 13.08 4.67
CA TRP A 12 -5.33 13.76 3.45
C TRP A 12 -5.98 15.11 3.78
N LYS A 13 -5.66 16.12 2.99
CA LYS A 13 -6.29 17.46 3.07
C LYS A 13 -7.52 17.58 2.17
N LEU A 14 -7.78 16.58 1.34
CA LEU A 14 -8.90 16.48 0.40
C LEU A 14 -9.70 15.21 0.69
N GLU A 15 -10.93 15.15 0.18
CA GLU A 15 -11.83 14.01 0.34
C GLU A 15 -12.59 13.68 -0.96
N GLY A 16 -13.20 12.49 -1.01
CA GLY A 16 -14.04 12.07 -2.14
C GLY A 16 -13.36 12.15 -3.51
N GLU A 17 -14.06 12.74 -4.47
CA GLU A 17 -13.55 12.91 -5.84
C GLU A 17 -12.39 13.89 -5.92
N GLU A 18 -12.39 14.95 -5.09
CA GLU A 18 -11.28 15.91 -5.02
C GLU A 18 -10.00 15.24 -4.54
N LEU A 19 -10.10 14.30 -3.59
CA LEU A 19 -8.96 13.48 -3.17
C LEU A 19 -8.42 12.65 -4.33
N TRP A 20 -9.30 11.96 -5.06
CA TRP A 20 -8.88 11.12 -6.19
C TRP A 20 -8.17 11.95 -7.27
N GLN A 21 -8.79 13.05 -7.72
CA GLN A 21 -8.15 13.97 -8.66
C GLN A 21 -6.82 14.48 -8.09
N GLY A 22 -6.80 14.71 -6.78
CA GLY A 22 -5.64 15.19 -6.08
C GLY A 22 -4.45 14.23 -6.13
N GLN A 23 -4.71 12.95 -5.90
CA GLN A 23 -3.70 11.91 -5.98
C GLN A 23 -3.22 11.71 -7.43
N CYS A 24 -4.14 11.79 -8.40
CA CYS A 24 -3.81 11.74 -9.83
C CYS A 24 -2.84 12.86 -10.24
N ASP A 25 -3.14 14.12 -9.89
CA ASP A 25 -2.27 15.24 -10.25
C ASP A 25 -0.90 15.12 -9.57
N ALA A 26 -0.86 14.70 -8.30
CA ALA A 26 0.38 14.49 -7.56
C ALA A 26 1.24 13.37 -8.20
N ALA A 27 0.63 12.24 -8.56
CA ALA A 27 1.30 11.14 -9.24
C ALA A 27 1.80 11.54 -10.63
N LEU A 28 1.01 12.30 -11.40
CA LEU A 28 1.41 12.78 -12.72
C LEU A 28 2.62 13.73 -12.63
N ILE A 29 2.60 14.68 -11.70
CA ILE A 29 3.75 15.56 -11.43
C ILE A 29 4.99 14.72 -11.11
N TRP A 30 4.84 13.70 -10.26
CA TRP A 30 5.95 12.85 -9.85
C TRP A 30 6.49 11.98 -10.97
N ILE A 31 5.63 11.37 -11.79
CA ILE A 31 6.03 10.60 -12.97
C ILE A 31 6.84 11.48 -13.92
N LYS A 32 6.33 12.67 -14.26
CA LYS A 32 7.04 13.60 -15.17
C LYS A 32 8.37 14.08 -14.57
N THR A 33 8.40 14.35 -13.27
CA THR A 33 9.65 14.72 -12.57
C THR A 33 10.71 13.62 -12.65
N GLN A 34 10.33 12.36 -12.48
CA GLN A 34 11.24 11.22 -12.61
C GLN A 34 11.72 11.04 -14.06
N GLU A 35 10.83 11.15 -15.05
CA GLU A 35 11.17 11.07 -16.47
C GLU A 35 12.13 12.19 -16.88
N ASP A 36 11.86 13.44 -16.49
CA ASP A 36 12.72 14.60 -16.78
C ASP A 36 14.09 14.47 -16.09
N ALA A 37 14.16 13.76 -14.96
CA ALA A 37 15.41 13.44 -14.27
C ALA A 37 16.18 12.27 -14.91
N GLY A 38 15.63 11.63 -15.95
CA GLY A 38 16.26 10.51 -16.65
C GLY A 38 16.13 9.16 -15.93
N ILE A 39 15.10 8.96 -15.11
CA ILE A 39 14.82 7.66 -14.48
C ILE A 39 14.07 6.75 -15.46
N ASP A 40 14.67 5.60 -15.81
CA ASP A 40 14.12 4.67 -16.82
C ASP A 40 12.86 3.91 -16.37
N ILE A 41 12.80 3.56 -15.07
CA ILE A 41 11.68 2.85 -14.44
C ILE A 41 11.13 3.72 -13.32
N VAL A 42 10.03 4.40 -13.61
CA VAL A 42 9.39 5.35 -12.69
C VAL A 42 8.44 4.63 -11.73
N SER A 43 8.10 5.30 -10.63
CA SER A 43 7.05 4.86 -9.69
C SER A 43 5.92 5.87 -9.62
N ASP A 44 4.80 5.47 -9.04
CA ASP A 44 3.70 6.37 -8.67
C ASP A 44 4.06 7.35 -7.53
N GLY A 45 5.28 7.23 -6.97
CA GLY A 45 5.71 8.00 -5.80
C GLY A 45 4.90 7.72 -4.55
N GLU A 46 4.17 6.60 -4.53
CA GLU A 46 3.22 6.23 -3.49
C GLU A 46 2.14 7.29 -3.20
N GLN A 47 1.82 8.14 -4.18
CA GLN A 47 0.94 9.31 -3.98
C GLN A 47 -0.53 8.94 -3.70
N PHE A 48 -0.92 7.67 -3.89
CA PHE A 48 -2.28 7.18 -3.65
C PHE A 48 -2.50 6.59 -2.25
N ARG A 49 -1.48 6.54 -1.38
CA ARG A 49 -1.53 5.93 -0.04
C ARG A 49 -0.90 6.82 1.02
N LYS A 50 -1.40 6.72 2.26
CA LYS A 50 -0.84 7.46 3.41
C LYS A 50 0.39 6.78 4.02
N HIS A 51 0.50 5.47 3.85
CA HIS A 51 1.56 4.65 4.41
C HIS A 51 1.69 3.34 3.63
N PHE A 52 2.92 2.88 3.42
CA PHE A 52 3.23 1.73 2.56
C PHE A 52 2.57 0.41 3.01
N VAL A 53 2.43 0.17 4.33
CA VAL A 53 1.69 -1.00 4.85
C VAL A 53 0.19 -0.73 5.01
N HIS A 54 -0.21 0.18 5.90
CA HIS A 54 -1.62 0.42 6.21
C HIS A 54 -2.45 0.86 4.99
N GLY A 55 -1.86 1.55 4.02
CA GLY A 55 -2.55 1.90 2.78
C GLY A 55 -3.00 0.69 1.98
N PHE A 56 -2.27 -0.44 2.03
CA PHE A 56 -2.73 -1.71 1.44
C PHE A 56 -3.81 -2.38 2.29
N LEU A 57 -3.63 -2.36 3.62
CA LEU A 57 -4.55 -3.02 4.56
C LEU A 57 -5.94 -2.38 4.60
N GLU A 58 -6.08 -1.10 4.23
CA GLU A 58 -7.39 -0.44 4.10
C GLU A 58 -8.32 -1.18 3.10
N PHE A 59 -7.76 -1.98 2.18
CA PHE A 59 -8.47 -2.77 1.16
C PHE A 59 -8.64 -4.26 1.52
N VAL A 60 -8.26 -4.65 2.74
CA VAL A 60 -8.34 -6.02 3.23
C VAL A 60 -9.43 -6.14 4.29
N ASP A 61 -10.37 -7.06 4.08
CA ASP A 61 -11.40 -7.40 5.06
C ASP A 61 -10.84 -8.32 6.16
N GLY A 62 -11.53 -8.39 7.30
CA GLY A 62 -11.12 -9.19 8.45
C GLY A 62 -10.21 -8.47 9.45
N ILE A 63 -9.95 -7.19 9.23
CA ILE A 63 -9.17 -6.30 10.11
C ILE A 63 -10.12 -5.35 10.84
N ASP A 64 -10.03 -5.32 12.17
CA ASP A 64 -10.71 -4.36 13.02
C ASP A 64 -9.77 -3.18 13.34
N TRP A 65 -10.10 -2.03 12.76
CA TRP A 65 -9.37 -0.76 12.92
C TRP A 65 -9.75 0.01 14.18
N ALA A 66 -10.84 -0.37 14.87
CA ALA A 66 -11.21 0.19 16.17
C ALA A 66 -10.56 -0.59 17.32
N LYS A 67 -10.24 -1.86 17.10
CA LYS A 67 -9.49 -2.69 18.04
C LYS A 67 -7.99 -2.55 17.82
N MET A 68 -7.41 -1.56 18.51
CA MET A 68 -5.98 -1.34 18.52
C MET A 68 -5.30 -2.22 19.59
N THR A 69 -4.20 -2.86 19.22
CA THR A 69 -3.37 -3.68 20.11
C THR A 69 -1.96 -3.10 20.13
N THR A 70 -1.43 -2.82 21.31
CA THR A 70 -0.04 -2.40 21.47
C THR A 70 0.88 -3.61 21.30
N MET A 71 1.82 -3.55 20.36
CA MET A 71 2.84 -4.58 20.20
C MET A 71 4.22 -4.00 19.85
N GLY A 72 5.27 -4.75 20.19
CA GLY A 72 6.62 -4.44 19.74
C GLY A 72 6.77 -4.72 18.25
N ILE A 73 7.19 -3.71 17.49
CA ILE A 73 7.43 -3.77 16.05
C ILE A 73 8.93 -3.61 15.76
N ARG A 74 9.36 -4.09 14.58
CA ARG A 74 10.75 -4.10 14.10
C ARG A 74 11.70 -4.75 15.10
N ASP A 75 11.41 -5.99 15.45
CA ASP A 75 12.15 -6.77 16.47
C ASP A 75 12.12 -6.08 17.85
N ASN A 76 10.92 -5.66 18.29
CA ASN A 76 10.68 -4.96 19.56
C ASN A 76 11.50 -3.67 19.77
N ARG A 77 11.89 -3.02 18.66
CA ARG A 77 12.61 -1.74 18.74
C ARG A 77 11.69 -0.58 19.13
N TYR A 78 10.39 -0.70 18.84
CA TYR A 78 9.37 0.30 19.14
C TYR A 78 8.08 -0.40 19.55
N ASP A 79 7.35 0.19 20.49
CA ASP A 79 5.94 -0.17 20.71
C ASP A 79 5.06 0.67 19.80
N ALA A 80 4.07 0.03 19.18
CA ALA A 80 3.08 0.71 18.35
C ALA A 80 1.69 0.12 18.60
N ASP A 81 0.69 1.00 18.58
CA ASP A 81 -0.71 0.58 18.50
C ASP A 81 -1.03 0.23 17.05
N VAL A 82 -1.35 -1.04 16.81
CA VAL A 82 -1.66 -1.56 15.48
C VAL A 82 -3.10 -2.10 15.43
N PRO A 83 -3.75 -2.11 14.24
CA PRO A 83 -5.05 -2.74 14.10
C PRO A 83 -4.95 -4.26 14.34
N THR A 84 -6.10 -4.91 14.54
CA THR A 84 -6.16 -6.34 14.88
C THR A 84 -6.90 -7.15 13.83
N VAL A 85 -6.31 -8.26 13.38
CA VAL A 85 -7.01 -9.27 12.57
C VAL A 85 -7.98 -10.03 13.47
N THR A 86 -9.28 -9.91 13.19
CA THR A 86 -10.38 -10.50 13.99
C THR A 86 -11.24 -11.49 13.21
N ALA A 87 -11.06 -11.57 11.89
CA ALA A 87 -11.64 -12.63 11.06
C ALA A 87 -10.65 -13.06 9.97
N LYS A 88 -10.98 -14.14 9.25
CA LYS A 88 -10.17 -14.59 8.11
C LYS A 88 -10.05 -13.46 7.09
N ILE A 89 -8.82 -13.11 6.73
CA ILE A 89 -8.55 -12.01 5.80
C ILE A 89 -8.90 -12.37 4.36
N SER A 90 -9.39 -11.38 3.62
CA SER A 90 -9.64 -11.47 2.18
C SER A 90 -9.47 -10.11 1.51
N ARG A 91 -8.99 -10.14 0.26
CA ARG A 91 -8.96 -8.96 -0.60
C ARG A 91 -10.38 -8.49 -0.90
N ARG A 92 -10.77 -7.30 -0.46
CA ARG A 92 -12.11 -6.73 -0.76
C ARG A 92 -12.17 -6.24 -2.20
N GLU A 93 -11.16 -5.50 -2.60
CA GLU A 93 -11.01 -4.88 -3.92
C GLU A 93 -9.52 -4.65 -4.22
N SER A 94 -9.23 -4.11 -5.40
CA SER A 94 -7.87 -3.75 -5.79
C SER A 94 -7.36 -2.54 -5.04
N ALA A 95 -6.24 -2.70 -4.33
CA ALA A 95 -5.61 -1.61 -3.58
C ALA A 95 -4.92 -0.61 -4.51
N HIS A 96 -4.36 -1.11 -5.61
CA HIS A 96 -3.50 -0.35 -6.52
C HIS A 96 -3.98 -0.39 -7.97
N GLY A 97 -4.97 -1.20 -8.34
CA GLY A 97 -5.37 -1.37 -9.74
C GLY A 97 -5.83 -0.07 -10.40
N LYS A 98 -6.68 0.71 -9.72
CA LYS A 98 -7.19 1.99 -10.27
C LYS A 98 -6.07 3.02 -10.46
N SER A 99 -5.19 3.18 -9.47
CA SER A 99 -4.05 4.10 -9.55
C SER A 99 -3.02 3.64 -10.58
N THR A 100 -2.78 2.33 -10.67
CA THR A 100 -1.87 1.74 -11.64
C THR A 100 -2.33 1.96 -13.06
N ALA A 101 -3.62 1.76 -13.36
CA ALA A 101 -4.18 2.04 -14.68
C ALA A 101 -3.94 3.50 -15.08
N PHE A 102 -4.21 4.45 -14.18
CA PHE A 102 -3.93 5.86 -14.40
C PHE A 102 -2.43 6.13 -14.63
N CYS A 103 -1.55 5.63 -13.75
CA CYS A 103 -0.11 5.83 -13.90
C CYS A 103 0.43 5.22 -15.20
N ARG A 104 -0.10 4.07 -15.62
CA ARG A 104 0.32 3.39 -16.83
C ARG A 104 0.02 4.19 -18.09
N GLU A 105 -1.12 4.88 -18.13
CA GLU A 105 -1.49 5.80 -19.24
C GLU A 105 -0.53 6.99 -19.38
N HIS A 106 0.19 7.35 -18.31
CA HIS A 106 1.02 8.56 -18.27
C HIS A 106 2.54 8.33 -18.24
N ALA A 107 2.97 7.13 -17.82
CA ALA A 107 4.37 6.73 -17.82
C ALA A 107 4.80 6.23 -19.22
N ASN A 108 5.82 6.85 -19.78
CA ASN A 108 6.37 6.52 -21.10
C ASN A 108 7.33 5.32 -21.08
N GLY A 109 7.98 5.08 -19.93
CA GLY A 109 8.99 4.04 -19.72
C GLY A 109 8.49 2.88 -18.85
N GLY A 110 9.41 2.25 -18.10
CA GLY A 110 9.04 1.22 -17.14
C GLY A 110 8.23 1.79 -15.98
N LEU A 111 7.25 1.04 -15.48
CA LEU A 111 6.47 1.38 -14.30
C LEU A 111 6.74 0.36 -13.18
N LYS A 112 7.13 0.86 -12.01
CA LYS A 112 7.30 0.10 -10.79
C LYS A 112 6.20 0.43 -9.78
N ILE A 113 5.56 -0.59 -9.23
CA ILE A 113 4.65 -0.48 -8.08
C ILE A 113 5.24 -1.26 -6.90
N THR A 114 5.19 -0.65 -5.71
CA THR A 114 5.63 -1.24 -4.43
C THR A 114 4.44 -1.77 -3.65
N MET A 115 4.59 -2.92 -3.00
CA MET A 115 3.64 -3.49 -2.06
C MET A 115 4.38 -3.96 -0.80
N PRO A 116 3.76 -3.92 0.39
CA PRO A 116 4.41 -4.44 1.59
C PRO A 116 4.57 -5.97 1.50
N GLY A 117 5.72 -6.49 1.93
CA GLY A 117 5.91 -7.93 2.08
C GLY A 117 5.06 -8.53 3.22
N PRO A 118 4.70 -9.83 3.16
CA PRO A 118 3.84 -10.46 4.16
C PRO A 118 4.46 -10.45 5.57
N MET A 119 5.79 -10.56 5.68
CA MET A 119 6.48 -10.49 6.97
C MET A 119 6.42 -9.09 7.59
N THR A 120 6.55 -8.05 6.75
CA THR A 120 6.45 -6.64 7.12
C THR A 120 5.03 -6.31 7.59
N ILE A 121 4.01 -6.78 6.86
CA ILE A 121 2.60 -6.66 7.29
C ILE A 121 2.39 -7.28 8.68
N CYS A 122 2.85 -8.53 8.87
CA CYS A 122 2.70 -9.25 10.13
C CYS A 122 3.46 -8.61 11.30
N ASP A 123 4.36 -7.66 11.03
CA ASP A 123 5.07 -6.90 12.05
C ASP A 123 4.34 -5.62 12.47
N THR A 124 3.26 -5.26 11.77
CA THR A 124 2.50 -4.03 12.01
C THR A 124 0.99 -4.31 12.13
N ILE A 125 0.61 -5.52 12.52
CA ILE A 125 -0.79 -5.91 12.75
C ILE A 125 -0.85 -7.03 13.80
N ALA A 126 -1.84 -6.96 14.68
CA ALA A 126 -2.08 -7.99 15.69
C ALA A 126 -2.94 -9.14 15.13
N ASP A 127 -2.81 -10.33 15.73
CA ASP A 127 -3.47 -11.57 15.28
C ASP A 127 -4.32 -12.21 16.39
N GLU A 128 -5.61 -12.40 16.13
CA GLU A 128 -6.52 -13.21 16.96
C GLU A 128 -7.14 -14.40 16.22
N VAL A 129 -6.70 -14.68 14.98
CA VAL A 129 -7.36 -15.63 14.08
C VAL A 129 -6.46 -16.79 13.72
N TYR A 130 -5.21 -16.52 13.35
CA TYR A 130 -4.30 -17.51 12.79
C TYR A 130 -3.45 -18.20 13.86
N GLY A 131 -3.13 -17.49 14.95
CA GLY A 131 -2.42 -18.01 16.12
C GLY A 131 -0.92 -18.27 15.88
N LYS A 132 -0.50 -18.48 14.63
CA LYS A 132 0.90 -18.53 14.21
C LYS A 132 1.16 -17.44 13.19
N ARG A 133 2.21 -16.66 13.43
CA ARG A 133 2.66 -15.59 12.51
C ARG A 133 2.93 -16.11 11.08
N ALA A 134 3.43 -17.34 10.93
CA ALA A 134 3.64 -17.95 9.62
C ALA A 134 2.34 -18.21 8.85
N ASP A 135 1.27 -18.63 9.56
CA ASP A 135 -0.03 -18.92 8.94
C ASP A 135 -0.71 -17.61 8.49
N MET A 136 -0.60 -16.55 9.30
CA MET A 136 -1.07 -15.21 8.92
C MET A 136 -0.25 -14.64 7.74
N ALA A 137 1.07 -14.82 7.75
CA ALA A 137 1.94 -14.36 6.65
C ALA A 137 1.59 -15.04 5.33
N MET A 138 1.28 -16.35 5.35
CA MET A 138 0.83 -17.08 4.16
C MET A 138 -0.54 -16.58 3.67
N ALA A 139 -1.47 -16.27 4.57
CA ALA A 139 -2.75 -15.68 4.18
C ALA A 139 -2.57 -14.31 3.51
N PHE A 140 -1.68 -13.45 4.02
CA PHE A 140 -1.35 -12.19 3.35
C PHE A 140 -0.62 -12.41 2.02
N ALA A 141 0.25 -13.42 1.92
CA ALA A 141 0.93 -13.74 0.67
C ALA A 141 -0.04 -14.15 -0.44
N GLU A 142 -1.13 -14.86 -0.12
CA GLU A 142 -2.19 -15.19 -1.07
C GLU A 142 -2.91 -13.93 -1.61
N ILE A 143 -3.22 -12.96 -0.74
CA ILE A 143 -3.84 -11.68 -1.12
C ILE A 143 -2.87 -10.85 -1.97
N LEU A 144 -1.61 -10.73 -1.53
CA LEU A 144 -0.57 -10.02 -2.25
C LEU A 144 -0.30 -10.62 -3.64
N ASN A 145 -0.38 -11.95 -3.78
CA ASN A 145 -0.23 -12.60 -5.08
C ASN A 145 -1.38 -12.25 -6.03
N GLN A 146 -2.63 -12.18 -5.53
CA GLN A 146 -3.78 -11.74 -6.34
C GLN A 146 -3.58 -10.31 -6.84
N GLU A 147 -3.16 -9.40 -5.96
CA GLU A 147 -2.86 -8.01 -6.32
C GLU A 147 -1.72 -7.95 -7.36
N ALA A 148 -0.63 -8.70 -7.14
CA ALA A 148 0.52 -8.71 -8.04
C ALA A 148 0.15 -9.17 -9.47
N LEU A 149 -0.68 -10.22 -9.58
CA LEU A 149 -1.14 -10.72 -10.88
C LEU A 149 -2.04 -9.70 -11.59
N GLU A 150 -2.88 -8.97 -10.86
CA GLU A 150 -3.69 -7.90 -11.43
C GLU A 150 -2.82 -6.73 -11.91
N LEU A 151 -1.82 -6.32 -11.11
CA LEU A 151 -0.85 -5.28 -11.49
C LEU A 151 -0.04 -5.67 -12.72
N GLN A 152 0.39 -6.94 -12.81
CA GLN A 152 1.03 -7.47 -14.01
C GLN A 152 0.11 -7.35 -15.24
N ALA A 153 -1.18 -7.71 -15.09
CA ALA A 153 -2.15 -7.61 -16.18
C ALA A 153 -2.40 -6.15 -16.62
N LEU A 154 -2.20 -5.17 -15.73
CA LEU A 154 -2.27 -3.74 -16.02
C LEU A 154 -0.99 -3.17 -16.64
N GLY A 155 0.04 -3.99 -16.89
CA GLY A 155 1.26 -3.56 -17.56
C GLY A 155 2.30 -2.91 -16.63
N VAL A 156 2.32 -3.31 -15.36
CA VAL A 156 3.43 -3.00 -14.45
C VAL A 156 4.66 -3.84 -14.84
N ASP A 157 5.80 -3.17 -15.00
CA ASP A 157 7.05 -3.80 -15.42
C ASP A 157 7.83 -4.40 -14.24
N VAL A 158 7.72 -3.77 -13.06
CA VAL A 158 8.40 -4.21 -11.83
C VAL A 158 7.44 -4.14 -10.64
N ILE A 159 7.29 -5.27 -9.96
CA ILE A 159 6.58 -5.34 -8.67
C ILE A 159 7.63 -5.53 -7.58
N GLN A 160 7.72 -4.57 -6.66
CA GLN A 160 8.62 -4.61 -5.52
C GLN A 160 7.84 -4.98 -4.27
N PHE A 161 8.34 -5.95 -3.50
CA PHE A 161 7.85 -6.24 -2.15
C PHE A 161 8.82 -5.66 -1.12
N ASP A 162 8.32 -4.80 -0.23
CA ASP A 162 9.08 -4.09 0.80
C ASP A 162 9.31 -4.91 2.08
#